data_AF-A0A7C8HXS7-F1
#
_entry.id   AF-A0A7C8HXS7-F1
#
_cell.length_a   1.000
_cell.length_b   1.000
_cell.length_c   1.000
_cell.angle_alpha   90.00
_cell.angle_beta   90.00
_cell.angle_gamma   90.00
#
_symmetry.space_group_name_H-M   'P 1'
#
loop_
_entity.id
_entity.type
_entity.pdbx_description
1 polymer ?
#
loop_
_entity_poly.entity_id
_entity_poly.type
_entity_poly.pdbx_seq_one_letter_code
_entity_poly.pdbx_strand_id
1 'polypeptide(L)'
;MLKFISVFILVCSVVSCTPKTSPSVPCEHMQTAAPDVIPTNSVATEQIEGKKTEFKIKSVEKYTPNGRREIILVHDQKYEYIGNAFRDSVENSQVSNADQYSMMRGYLLSKQPEVDKGFAYYAFKMENGNTLYYQTVKNEKIDKSFGAKYSVFWYKDYQKYASKCGKPFVVGSSITYVSYHYRFNCYRLSNGKVKYVSTLNSLDELLSQLKKNKTKIAEILLDWKIRHDELDDSFRFSHGTFNGSDLVMYVTKKKNHTKANLFFTYNGRNWLFVDSIVPLVDGKKYAPFHGEAYRDSNDMVWEVMTFPYNDRMSKLINEISTSKKAILRFHGSRGYEDFLVPEEQKEALLKAINLYTLLKAST
;
A
#
# COMPACT_ATOMS: atom_id res chain seq x y z
N MET A 1 8.21 -3.38 75.60
CA MET A 1 8.44 -2.24 74.69
C MET A 1 8.74 -2.78 73.31
N LEU A 2 7.74 -2.80 72.42
CA LEU A 2 7.88 -3.09 71.00
C LEU A 2 8.48 -1.87 70.29
N LYS A 3 9.43 -2.07 69.38
CA LYS A 3 9.73 -1.11 68.31
C LYS A 3 9.51 -1.77 66.96
N PHE A 4 8.56 -1.22 66.23
CA PHE A 4 8.21 -1.50 64.85
C PHE A 4 9.38 -1.14 63.93
N ILE A 5 9.71 -2.02 62.98
CA ILE A 5 10.49 -1.70 61.78
C ILE A 5 9.57 -1.93 60.59
N SER A 6 9.21 -0.82 59.93
CA SER A 6 8.36 -0.79 58.73
C SER A 6 9.14 -1.25 57.50
N VAL A 7 8.58 -2.23 56.80
CA VAL A 7 8.99 -2.69 55.48
C VAL A 7 8.41 -1.74 54.44
N PHE A 8 9.27 -1.03 53.69
CA PHE A 8 8.87 -0.33 52.46
C PHE A 8 9.11 -1.25 51.26
N ILE A 9 8.02 -1.75 50.69
CA ILE A 9 8.00 -2.45 49.39
C ILE A 9 7.98 -1.37 48.30
N LEU A 10 9.09 -1.25 47.57
CA LEU A 10 9.14 -0.45 46.35
C LEU A 10 8.64 -1.32 45.19
N VAL A 11 7.40 -1.09 44.75
CA VAL A 11 6.85 -1.69 43.52
C VAL A 11 7.40 -0.89 42.33
N CYS A 12 8.48 -1.37 41.73
CA CYS A 12 8.91 -0.93 40.40
C CYS A 12 8.06 -1.63 39.34
N SER A 13 7.03 -0.95 38.83
CA SER A 13 6.33 -1.34 37.62
C SER A 13 7.24 -1.13 36.41
N VAL A 14 7.90 -2.20 35.95
CA VAL A 14 8.62 -2.21 34.68
C VAL A 14 7.60 -2.21 33.55
N VAL A 15 7.47 -1.06 32.91
CA VAL A 15 6.72 -0.87 31.67
C VAL A 15 7.41 -1.69 30.57
N SER A 16 6.76 -2.76 30.12
CA SER A 16 7.20 -3.54 28.97
C SER A 16 6.97 -2.73 27.69
N CYS A 17 8.05 -2.29 27.05
CA CYS A 17 8.02 -1.81 25.68
C CYS A 17 7.86 -3.00 24.74
N THR A 18 6.62 -3.31 24.35
CA THR A 18 6.34 -4.17 23.21
C THR A 18 6.54 -3.38 21.91
N PRO A 19 7.19 -3.95 20.88
CA PRO A 19 7.21 -3.34 19.56
C PRO A 19 5.78 -3.39 18.98
N LYS A 20 5.18 -2.22 18.77
CA LYS A 20 3.93 -2.08 18.01
C LYS A 20 4.17 -2.56 16.58
N THR A 21 3.82 -3.82 16.31
CA THR A 21 3.49 -4.26 14.97
C THR A 21 2.32 -3.39 14.47
N SER A 22 2.50 -2.77 13.30
CA SER A 22 1.40 -2.08 12.62
C SER A 22 0.30 -3.11 12.36
N PRO A 23 -0.95 -2.90 12.83
CA PRO A 23 -2.03 -3.77 12.42
C PRO A 23 -2.28 -3.51 10.94
N SER A 24 -1.99 -4.52 10.10
CA SER A 24 -2.55 -4.62 8.76
C SER A 24 -4.07 -4.79 8.92
N VAL A 25 -4.81 -3.69 8.87
CA VAL A 25 -6.27 -3.72 8.89
C VAL A 25 -6.73 -4.33 7.56
N PRO A 26 -7.47 -5.44 7.56
CA PRO A 26 -8.06 -5.98 6.33
C PRO A 26 -9.10 -5.00 5.80
N CYS A 27 -9.00 -4.62 4.52
CA CYS A 27 -10.06 -3.92 3.79
C CYS A 27 -11.17 -4.90 3.37
N GLU A 28 -11.78 -5.58 4.33
CA GLU A 28 -13.02 -6.31 4.15
C GLU A 28 -14.17 -5.40 4.58
N HIS A 29 -15.28 -5.43 3.82
CA HIS A 29 -16.44 -4.53 3.88
C HIS A 29 -16.32 -3.26 3.03
N MET A 30 -16.50 -3.43 1.72
CA MET A 30 -16.84 -2.36 0.77
C MET A 30 -18.18 -2.72 0.12
N GLN A 31 -19.27 -2.10 0.57
CA GLN A 31 -20.52 -2.03 -0.19
C GLN A 31 -20.51 -0.75 -1.03
N THR A 32 -20.94 -0.91 -2.28
CA THR A 32 -20.92 0.08 -3.36
C THR A 32 -21.97 1.17 -3.20
N ALA A 33 -21.63 2.40 -3.59
CA ALA A 33 -22.56 3.28 -4.28
C ALA A 33 -21.78 4.20 -5.23
N ALA A 34 -21.95 3.99 -6.53
CA ALA A 34 -21.76 5.04 -7.52
C ALA A 34 -23.01 5.93 -7.46
N PRO A 35 -22.91 7.27 -7.51
CA PRO A 35 -24.11 8.07 -7.67
C PRO A 35 -24.52 8.05 -9.14
N ASP A 36 -25.61 7.34 -9.40
CA ASP A 36 -26.45 7.56 -10.57
C ASP A 36 -27.03 8.99 -10.55
N VAL A 37 -27.28 9.49 -11.76
CA VAL A 37 -27.88 10.79 -12.07
C VAL A 37 -29.26 10.93 -11.39
N ILE A 38 -29.44 11.95 -10.55
CA ILE A 38 -30.77 12.29 -10.01
C ILE A 38 -31.46 13.26 -10.98
N PRO A 39 -32.72 13.00 -11.41
CA PRO A 39 -33.46 13.89 -12.28
C PRO A 39 -33.90 15.16 -11.54
N THR A 40 -33.85 16.29 -12.25
CA THR A 40 -34.38 17.57 -11.80
C THR A 40 -35.90 17.53 -11.62
N ASN A 41 -36.35 18.12 -10.51
CA ASN A 41 -37.72 18.50 -10.12
C ASN A 41 -38.54 17.44 -9.37
N SER A 42 -38.46 17.47 -8.04
CA SER A 42 -39.59 17.12 -7.17
C SER A 42 -39.65 18.04 -5.95
N VAL A 43 -40.86 18.46 -5.60
CA VAL A 43 -41.19 19.30 -4.43
C VAL A 43 -41.65 18.35 -3.32
N ALA A 44 -41.02 18.40 -2.16
CA ALA A 44 -41.52 17.76 -0.95
C ALA A 44 -42.04 18.83 0.00
N THR A 45 -43.30 18.68 0.42
CA THR A 45 -43.94 19.50 1.45
C THR A 45 -44.15 18.62 2.68
N GLU A 46 -43.62 19.04 3.82
CA GLU A 46 -44.04 18.57 5.14
C GLU A 46 -44.51 19.77 5.96
N GLN A 47 -45.68 19.63 6.60
CA GLN A 47 -46.21 20.61 7.54
C GLN A 47 -45.93 20.15 8.97
N ILE A 48 -45.27 21.00 9.76
CA ILE A 48 -45.33 20.93 11.22
C ILE A 48 -45.54 22.37 11.75
N GLU A 49 -46.59 22.52 12.55
CA GLU A 49 -46.88 23.66 13.45
C GLU A 49 -46.90 25.08 12.85
N GLY A 50 -47.90 25.36 12.01
CA GLY A 50 -48.58 26.66 12.01
C GLY A 50 -47.78 27.93 11.62
N LYS A 51 -46.51 27.83 11.23
CA LYS A 51 -45.75 28.93 10.64
C LYS A 51 -45.41 28.62 9.18
N LYS A 52 -46.08 29.33 8.25
CA LYS A 52 -45.66 29.41 6.85
C LYS A 52 -44.28 30.07 6.81
N THR A 53 -43.23 29.26 6.76
CA THR A 53 -41.92 29.73 6.32
C THR A 53 -41.77 29.32 4.87
N GLU A 54 -41.96 30.27 3.95
CA GLU A 54 -41.60 30.06 2.55
C GLU A 54 -40.08 29.97 2.46
N PHE A 55 -39.56 28.76 2.36
CA PHE A 55 -38.19 28.57 1.91
C PHE A 55 -38.15 28.86 0.41
N LYS A 56 -37.72 30.08 0.06
CA LYS A 56 -37.18 30.31 -1.28
C LYS A 56 -35.97 29.40 -1.41
N ILE A 57 -36.11 28.32 -2.16
CA ILE A 57 -34.97 27.64 -2.76
C ILE A 57 -34.32 28.70 -3.64
N LYS A 58 -33.28 29.38 -3.11
CA LYS A 58 -32.41 30.19 -3.94
C LYS A 58 -31.95 29.24 -5.03
N SER A 59 -32.26 29.60 -6.28
CA SER A 59 -31.73 28.94 -7.46
C SER A 59 -30.28 28.58 -7.19
N VAL A 60 -29.95 27.29 -7.17
CA VAL A 60 -28.56 26.85 -7.03
C VAL A 60 -27.82 27.53 -8.17
N GLU A 61 -27.00 28.53 -7.85
CA GLU A 61 -26.14 29.16 -8.84
C GLU A 61 -25.40 28.02 -9.53
N LYS A 62 -25.62 27.88 -10.84
CA LYS A 62 -25.03 26.80 -11.63
C LYS A 62 -23.53 26.75 -11.33
N TYR A 63 -23.04 25.61 -10.84
CA TYR A 63 -21.62 25.41 -10.55
C TYR A 63 -20.80 25.68 -11.80
N THR A 64 -20.15 26.85 -11.83
CA THR A 64 -19.47 27.40 -13.02
C THR A 64 -18.08 27.88 -12.60
N PRO A 65 -17.10 26.97 -12.54
CA PRO A 65 -15.76 27.31 -12.09
C PRO A 65 -15.06 28.34 -13.01
N ASN A 66 -15.50 28.51 -14.27
CA ASN A 66 -15.01 29.55 -15.19
C ASN A 66 -13.47 29.62 -15.27
N GLY A 67 -12.81 28.46 -15.33
CA GLY A 67 -11.34 28.35 -15.37
C GLY A 67 -10.63 28.60 -14.03
N ARG A 68 -11.37 28.86 -12.95
CA ARG A 68 -10.80 28.93 -11.59
C ARG A 68 -10.33 27.54 -11.16
N ARG A 69 -9.37 27.54 -10.24
CA ARG A 69 -8.82 26.31 -9.68
C ARG A 69 -9.85 25.65 -8.78
N GLU A 70 -9.95 24.34 -8.90
CA GLU A 70 -10.94 23.53 -8.21
C GLU A 70 -10.30 22.57 -7.22
N ILE A 71 -10.99 22.35 -6.11
CA ILE A 71 -10.71 21.32 -5.13
C ILE A 71 -11.77 20.22 -5.22
N ILE A 72 -11.46 19.07 -4.62
CA ILE A 72 -12.42 18.04 -4.27
C ILE A 72 -12.23 17.67 -2.79
N LEU A 73 -13.35 17.56 -2.09
CA LEU A 73 -13.43 17.12 -0.71
C LEU A 73 -13.76 15.64 -0.71
N VAL A 74 -12.82 14.79 -0.34
CA VAL A 74 -12.93 13.33 -0.55
C VAL A 74 -13.28 12.57 0.73
N HIS A 75 -13.95 13.21 1.70
CA HIS A 75 -14.23 12.63 3.02
C HIS A 75 -14.81 11.22 3.00
N ASP A 76 -14.34 10.38 3.93
CA ASP A 76 -14.92 9.09 4.27
C ASP A 76 -15.48 9.19 5.69
N GLN A 77 -16.72 8.72 5.91
CA GLN A 77 -17.49 8.82 7.15
C GLN A 77 -16.72 8.37 8.40
N LYS A 78 -15.69 7.53 8.23
CA LYS A 78 -14.84 7.02 9.31
C LYS A 78 -13.77 8.02 9.82
N TYR A 79 -13.49 9.11 9.10
CA TYR A 79 -12.33 9.97 9.36
C TYR A 79 -12.69 11.47 9.30
N GLU A 80 -13.20 12.01 10.40
CA GLU A 80 -13.78 13.36 10.67
C GLU A 80 -12.88 14.60 10.39
N TYR A 81 -12.03 14.63 9.36
CA TYR A 81 -10.95 15.62 9.29
C TYR A 81 -11.22 16.90 8.47
N ILE A 82 -12.36 17.02 7.77
CA ILE A 82 -12.72 18.29 7.10
C ILE A 82 -13.03 19.38 8.13
N GLY A 83 -13.69 19.03 9.24
CA GLY A 83 -14.10 19.98 10.28
C GLY A 83 -12.94 20.79 10.88
N ASN A 84 -11.72 20.23 10.89
CA ASN A 84 -10.55 20.91 11.42
C ASN A 84 -9.98 21.97 10.47
N ALA A 85 -10.09 21.76 9.16
CA ALA A 85 -9.44 22.60 8.14
C ALA A 85 -10.39 23.60 7.47
N PHE A 86 -11.71 23.35 7.48
CA PHE A 86 -12.70 24.26 6.93
C PHE A 86 -13.57 24.92 7.99
N ARG A 87 -14.03 26.13 7.68
CA ARG A 87 -14.97 26.94 8.46
C ARG A 87 -16.18 27.31 7.63
N ASP A 88 -17.35 27.39 8.28
CA ASP A 88 -18.57 27.93 7.66
C ASP A 88 -18.57 29.48 7.73
N SER A 89 -19.14 30.07 6.69
CA SER A 89 -19.35 31.50 6.47
C SER A 89 -20.19 32.21 7.53
N VAL A 90 -21.07 31.50 8.24
CA VAL A 90 -22.08 32.13 9.10
C VAL A 90 -21.56 32.36 10.52
N GLU A 91 -20.61 31.56 11.01
CA GLU A 91 -20.25 31.56 12.44
C GLU A 91 -18.74 31.42 12.74
N ASN A 92 -17.87 31.35 11.72
CA ASN A 92 -16.46 30.97 11.89
C ASN A 92 -16.31 29.65 12.71
N SER A 93 -17.34 28.81 12.67
CA SER A 93 -17.42 27.53 13.35
C SER A 93 -16.83 26.44 12.47
N GLN A 94 -16.36 25.37 13.09
CA GLN A 94 -15.93 24.17 12.37
C GLN A 94 -17.11 23.60 11.59
N VAL A 95 -16.87 23.06 10.40
CA VAL A 95 -17.92 22.38 9.63
C VAL A 95 -18.39 21.15 10.41
N SER A 96 -19.61 21.20 10.94
CA SER A 96 -20.20 20.18 11.83
C SER A 96 -20.84 19.00 11.10
N ASN A 97 -21.18 19.17 9.81
CA ASN A 97 -21.70 18.10 8.94
C ASN A 97 -20.84 18.00 7.67
N ALA A 98 -19.64 17.43 7.82
CA ALA A 98 -18.69 17.28 6.71
C ALA A 98 -19.17 16.30 5.62
N ASP A 99 -20.05 15.36 5.96
CA ASP A 99 -20.53 14.33 5.04
C ASP A 99 -21.31 14.88 3.86
N GLN A 100 -22.05 15.98 4.05
CA GLN A 100 -22.76 16.66 2.96
C GLN A 100 -21.81 17.16 1.86
N TYR A 101 -20.52 17.28 2.15
CA TYR A 101 -19.49 17.74 1.23
C TYR A 101 -18.61 16.60 0.70
N SER A 102 -18.90 15.35 1.04
CA SER A 102 -18.13 14.21 0.52
C SER A 102 -18.25 14.11 -1.00
N MET A 103 -17.10 13.89 -1.65
CA MET A 103 -16.90 13.88 -3.09
C MET A 103 -17.32 15.16 -3.83
N MET A 104 -17.56 16.25 -3.08
CA MET A 104 -18.01 17.52 -3.64
C MET A 104 -16.84 18.36 -4.12
N ARG A 105 -17.03 19.02 -5.26
CA ARG A 105 -16.06 19.99 -5.78
C ARG A 105 -16.36 21.39 -5.28
N GLY A 106 -15.33 22.21 -5.26
CA GLY A 106 -15.44 23.64 -5.04
C GLY A 106 -14.40 24.40 -5.84
N TYR A 107 -14.69 25.64 -6.23
CA TYR A 107 -13.72 26.49 -6.91
C TYR A 107 -13.27 27.64 -6.02
N LEU A 108 -11.97 27.95 -6.11
CA LEU A 108 -11.34 29.02 -5.36
C LEU A 108 -11.89 30.38 -5.81
N LEU A 109 -12.44 31.15 -4.88
CA LEU A 109 -13.01 32.47 -5.16
C LEU A 109 -11.93 33.54 -5.35
N SER A 110 -10.86 33.48 -4.55
CA SER A 110 -9.74 34.42 -4.58
C SER A 110 -8.41 33.72 -4.35
N LYS A 111 -7.37 34.14 -5.08
CA LYS A 111 -5.99 33.70 -4.82
C LYS A 111 -5.40 34.35 -3.57
N GLN A 112 -5.94 35.48 -3.14
CA GLN A 112 -5.53 36.16 -1.91
C GLN A 112 -6.50 35.75 -0.79
N PRO A 113 -5.99 35.19 0.32
CA PRO A 113 -6.82 34.84 1.45
C PRO A 113 -7.23 36.09 2.24
N GLU A 114 -8.35 35.99 2.95
CA GLU A 114 -8.66 36.91 4.03
C GLU A 114 -7.79 36.56 5.24
N VAL A 115 -7.29 37.56 5.96
CA VAL A 115 -6.38 37.34 7.10
C VAL A 115 -7.03 37.87 8.36
N ASP A 116 -7.27 36.99 9.32
CA ASP A 116 -7.78 37.33 10.65
C ASP A 116 -7.04 36.54 11.73
N LYS A 117 -6.75 37.19 12.87
CA LYS A 117 -6.15 36.58 14.08
C LYS A 117 -4.99 35.59 13.84
N GLY A 118 -4.09 35.90 12.90
CA GLY A 118 -2.91 35.06 12.61
C GLY A 118 -3.16 33.87 11.69
N PHE A 119 -4.34 33.80 11.08
CA PHE A 119 -4.73 32.79 10.10
C PHE A 119 -5.05 33.42 8.75
N ALA A 120 -4.95 32.61 7.70
CA ALA A 120 -5.37 32.93 6.35
C ALA A 120 -6.54 32.02 5.96
N TYR A 121 -7.58 32.61 5.37
CA TYR A 121 -8.83 31.95 5.00
C TYR A 121 -9.03 32.05 3.49
N TYR A 122 -9.00 30.90 2.82
CA TYR A 122 -9.26 30.80 1.38
C TYR A 122 -10.69 30.35 1.13
N ALA A 123 -11.47 31.19 0.47
CA ALA A 123 -12.88 30.91 0.20
C ALA A 123 -13.07 30.02 -1.04
N PHE A 124 -13.88 28.98 -0.89
CA PHE A 124 -14.28 28.05 -1.93
C PHE A 124 -15.78 28.03 -2.08
N LYS A 125 -16.26 28.25 -3.31
CA LYS A 125 -17.66 28.06 -3.66
C LYS A 125 -17.87 26.61 -4.06
N MET A 126 -18.67 25.90 -3.28
CA MET A 126 -18.95 24.48 -3.43
C MET A 126 -20.04 24.21 -4.48
N GLU A 127 -20.12 22.99 -5.00
CA GLU A 127 -21.14 22.56 -5.97
C GLU A 127 -22.57 22.75 -5.47
N ASN A 128 -22.83 22.59 -4.17
CA ASN A 128 -24.14 22.84 -3.56
C ASN A 128 -24.46 24.33 -3.37
N GLY A 129 -23.56 25.24 -3.77
CA GLY A 129 -23.72 26.69 -3.66
C GLY A 129 -23.20 27.29 -2.34
N ASN A 130 -22.83 26.46 -1.36
CA ASN A 130 -22.27 26.94 -0.09
C ASN A 130 -20.86 27.51 -0.31
N THR A 131 -20.44 28.40 0.60
CA THR A 131 -19.07 28.91 0.64
C THR A 131 -18.36 28.38 1.88
N LEU A 132 -17.26 27.66 1.67
CA LEU A 132 -16.41 27.15 2.75
C LEU A 132 -15.08 27.89 2.77
N TYR A 133 -14.53 28.11 3.96
CA TYR A 133 -13.26 28.79 4.13
C TYR A 133 -12.19 27.80 4.62
N TYR A 134 -11.19 27.56 3.79
CA TYR A 134 -10.04 26.75 4.18
C TYR A 134 -9.08 27.59 5.04
N GLN A 135 -8.89 27.19 6.29
CA GLN A 135 -8.02 27.88 7.26
C GLN A 135 -6.58 27.34 7.17
N THR A 136 -5.62 28.24 7.06
CA THR A 136 -4.18 27.94 7.16
C THR A 136 -3.44 28.97 8.00
N VAL A 137 -2.15 28.75 8.28
CA VAL A 137 -1.30 29.69 9.02
C VAL A 137 -1.06 30.95 8.17
N LYS A 138 -0.98 32.12 8.80
CA LYS A 138 -0.66 33.38 8.13
C LYS A 138 0.59 33.24 7.25
N ASN A 139 0.47 33.67 5.99
CA ASN A 139 1.47 33.60 4.91
C ASN A 139 1.69 32.22 4.26
N GLU A 140 0.98 31.17 4.67
CA GLU A 140 1.05 29.90 3.97
C GLU A 140 0.32 29.97 2.62
N LYS A 141 1.01 29.51 1.56
CA LYS A 141 0.42 29.41 0.22
C LYS A 141 -0.46 28.17 0.16
N ILE A 142 -1.70 28.34 -0.30
CA ILE A 142 -2.69 27.27 -0.43
C ILE A 142 -2.20 26.05 -1.22
N ASP A 143 -1.24 26.23 -2.14
CA ASP A 143 -0.64 25.16 -2.93
C ASP A 143 0.07 24.08 -2.10
N LYS A 144 0.55 24.43 -0.91
CA LYS A 144 1.29 23.52 -0.03
C LYS A 144 0.43 22.87 1.04
N SER A 145 -0.83 23.30 1.18
CA SER A 145 -1.66 22.96 2.34
C SER A 145 -2.60 21.76 2.09
N PHE A 146 -2.77 21.31 0.84
CA PHE A 146 -3.62 20.17 0.50
C PHE A 146 -2.90 18.83 0.54
N GLY A 147 -3.62 17.78 0.92
CA GLY A 147 -3.10 16.42 0.98
C GLY A 147 -4.02 15.45 1.72
N ALA A 148 -3.64 14.17 1.68
CA ALA A 148 -4.39 13.06 2.27
C ALA A 148 -4.74 13.23 3.75
N LYS A 149 -3.94 14.01 4.51
CA LYS A 149 -4.19 14.34 5.91
C LYS A 149 -5.50 15.13 6.12
N TYR A 150 -5.85 16.00 5.17
CA TYR A 150 -7.00 16.90 5.28
C TYR A 150 -8.20 16.44 4.42
N SER A 151 -8.05 15.34 3.68
CA SER A 151 -9.07 14.87 2.71
C SER A 151 -9.47 15.94 1.69
N VAL A 152 -8.53 16.84 1.34
CA VAL A 152 -8.67 17.90 0.33
C VAL A 152 -7.60 17.70 -0.72
N PHE A 153 -8.00 17.75 -1.98
CA PHE A 153 -7.08 17.68 -3.11
C PHE A 153 -7.44 18.75 -4.13
N TRP A 154 -6.44 19.23 -4.85
CA TRP A 154 -6.73 19.87 -6.12
C TRP A 154 -7.43 18.86 -7.03
N TYR A 155 -8.54 19.26 -7.65
CA TYR A 155 -9.36 18.37 -8.44
C TYR A 155 -8.57 17.76 -9.61
N LYS A 156 -7.70 18.54 -10.25
CA LYS A 156 -6.80 18.08 -11.32
C LYS A 156 -5.87 16.95 -10.86
N ASP A 157 -5.35 17.03 -9.65
CA ASP A 157 -4.44 16.01 -9.09
C ASP A 157 -5.22 14.74 -8.73
N TYR A 158 -6.43 14.89 -8.18
CA TYR A 158 -7.34 13.77 -7.94
C TYR A 158 -7.72 13.08 -9.27
N GLN A 159 -8.08 13.84 -10.31
CA GLN A 159 -8.45 13.31 -11.63
C GLN A 159 -7.31 12.52 -12.28
N LYS A 160 -6.05 12.92 -12.09
CA LYS A 160 -4.88 12.16 -12.57
C LYS A 160 -4.95 10.70 -12.12
N TYR A 161 -5.38 10.45 -10.89
CA TYR A 161 -5.49 9.10 -10.35
C TYR A 161 -6.84 8.46 -10.64
N ALA A 162 -7.94 9.17 -10.39
CA ALA A 162 -9.29 8.64 -10.57
C ALA A 162 -9.61 8.26 -12.03
N SER A 163 -9.01 8.96 -13.01
CA SER A 163 -9.20 8.65 -14.43
C SER A 163 -8.57 7.32 -14.89
N LYS A 164 -7.80 6.63 -14.04
CA LYS A 164 -7.36 5.25 -14.31
C LYS A 164 -8.49 4.24 -14.09
N CYS A 165 -9.47 4.53 -13.23
CA CYS A 165 -10.59 3.64 -12.95
C CYS A 165 -11.37 3.31 -14.23
N GLY A 166 -11.78 2.05 -14.37
CA GLY A 166 -12.39 1.49 -15.57
C GLY A 166 -11.40 1.08 -16.67
N LYS A 167 -10.12 1.49 -16.60
CA LYS A 167 -9.11 1.14 -17.60
C LYS A 167 -8.39 -0.18 -17.23
N PRO A 168 -7.85 -0.90 -18.23
CA PRO A 168 -6.95 -2.02 -17.99
C PRO A 168 -5.78 -1.61 -17.09
N PHE A 169 -5.39 -2.52 -16.19
CA PHE A 169 -4.27 -2.38 -15.27
C PHE A 169 -2.98 -2.05 -16.03
N VAL A 170 -2.74 -2.81 -17.10
CA VAL A 170 -1.76 -2.58 -18.16
C VAL A 170 -2.40 -2.97 -19.50
N VAL A 171 -1.88 -2.45 -20.61
CA VAL A 171 -2.40 -2.77 -21.95
C VAL A 171 -2.44 -4.28 -22.17
N GLY A 172 -3.59 -4.79 -22.63
CA GLY A 172 -3.82 -6.21 -22.86
C GLY A 172 -4.15 -7.06 -21.62
N SER A 173 -4.15 -6.48 -20.42
CA SER A 173 -4.61 -7.18 -19.20
C SER A 173 -6.13 -7.20 -19.13
N SER A 174 -6.70 -8.31 -18.67
CA SER A 174 -8.12 -8.40 -18.28
C SER A 174 -8.39 -7.80 -16.91
N ILE A 175 -7.34 -7.53 -16.12
CA ILE A 175 -7.45 -6.87 -14.82
C ILE A 175 -7.62 -5.38 -15.07
N THR A 176 -8.55 -4.74 -14.36
CA THR A 176 -8.84 -3.31 -14.48
C THR A 176 -8.67 -2.59 -13.14
N TYR A 177 -8.45 -1.29 -13.19
CA TYR A 177 -8.59 -0.43 -12.03
C TYR A 177 -10.07 -0.26 -11.69
N VAL A 178 -10.49 -0.63 -10.48
CA VAL A 178 -11.88 -0.53 -10.03
C VAL A 178 -12.13 0.79 -9.33
N SER A 179 -11.31 1.10 -8.34
CA SER A 179 -11.44 2.33 -7.54
C SER A 179 -10.09 2.85 -7.09
N TYR A 180 -10.03 4.16 -6.85
CA TYR A 180 -8.87 4.86 -6.28
C TYR A 180 -9.19 5.32 -4.86
N HIS A 181 -8.35 4.94 -3.91
CA HIS A 181 -8.42 5.38 -2.53
C HIS A 181 -7.37 6.46 -2.28
N TYR A 182 -7.81 7.71 -2.19
CA TYR A 182 -6.94 8.88 -2.05
C TYR A 182 -6.10 8.87 -0.76
N ARG A 183 -6.69 8.45 0.39
CA ARG A 183 -6.03 8.51 1.69
C ARG A 183 -4.80 7.60 1.75
N PHE A 184 -4.97 6.37 1.31
CA PHE A 184 -3.91 5.39 1.22
C PHE A 184 -3.12 5.48 -0.08
N ASN A 185 -3.52 6.38 -0.99
CA ASN A 185 -2.95 6.56 -2.32
C ASN A 185 -2.76 5.21 -3.04
N CYS A 186 -3.84 4.43 -3.14
CA CYS A 186 -3.84 3.09 -3.70
C CYS A 186 -5.05 2.83 -4.59
N TYR A 187 -4.98 1.78 -5.41
CA TYR A 187 -6.08 1.30 -6.23
C TYR A 187 -6.56 -0.06 -5.77
N ARG A 188 -7.86 -0.31 -5.85
CA ARG A 188 -8.42 -1.66 -5.90
C ARG A 188 -8.50 -2.11 -7.36
N LEU A 189 -8.07 -3.33 -7.63
CA LEU A 189 -8.11 -3.96 -8.95
C LEU A 189 -9.28 -4.96 -9.05
N SER A 190 -9.69 -5.30 -10.27
CA SER A 190 -10.83 -6.21 -10.50
C SER A 190 -10.61 -7.63 -9.99
N ASN A 191 -9.35 -8.04 -9.76
CA ASN A 191 -9.01 -9.29 -9.10
C ASN A 191 -9.00 -9.20 -7.56
N GLY A 192 -9.56 -8.13 -6.99
CA GLY A 192 -9.65 -7.90 -5.55
C GLY A 192 -8.38 -7.33 -4.89
N LYS A 193 -7.25 -7.30 -5.60
CA LYS A 193 -5.97 -6.84 -5.02
C LYS A 193 -5.95 -5.32 -4.85
N VAL A 194 -5.23 -4.87 -3.81
CA VAL A 194 -4.97 -3.46 -3.56
C VAL A 194 -3.50 -3.15 -3.85
N LYS A 195 -3.24 -2.07 -4.61
CA LYS A 195 -1.89 -1.65 -4.97
C LYS A 195 -1.68 -0.15 -4.76
N TYR A 196 -0.65 0.18 -3.99
CA TYR A 196 -0.19 1.54 -3.77
C TYR A 196 0.33 2.16 -5.06
N VAL A 197 0.04 3.44 -5.28
CA VAL A 197 0.52 4.22 -6.43
C VAL A 197 2.04 4.15 -6.54
N SER A 198 2.78 4.18 -5.43
CA SER A 198 4.25 4.04 -5.43
C SER A 198 4.72 2.71 -6.04
N THR A 199 4.11 1.59 -5.63
CA THR A 199 4.40 0.28 -6.22
C THR A 199 4.07 0.22 -7.70
N LEU A 200 2.96 0.85 -8.11
CA LEU A 200 2.57 0.92 -9.51
C LEU A 200 3.51 1.79 -10.34
N ASN A 201 4.04 2.88 -9.78
CA ASN A 201 5.02 3.70 -10.47
C ASN A 201 6.32 2.92 -10.72
N SER A 202 6.84 2.18 -9.73
CA SER A 202 8.01 1.31 -9.94
C SER A 202 7.73 0.21 -10.96
N LEU A 203 6.49 -0.30 -11.02
CA LEU A 203 6.10 -1.25 -12.07
C LEU A 203 6.04 -0.57 -13.45
N ASP A 204 5.41 0.59 -13.57
CA ASP A 204 5.33 1.36 -14.82
C ASP A 204 6.74 1.66 -15.36
N GLU A 205 7.67 2.03 -14.48
CA GLU A 205 9.08 2.26 -14.81
C GLU A 205 9.76 0.99 -15.32
N LEU A 206 9.64 -0.14 -14.61
CA LEU A 206 10.13 -1.43 -15.10
C LEU A 206 9.57 -1.75 -16.49
N LEU A 207 8.25 -1.67 -16.66
CA LEU A 207 7.58 -2.02 -17.90
C LEU A 207 7.98 -1.11 -19.08
N SER A 208 8.39 0.14 -18.79
CA SER A 208 8.94 1.05 -19.80
C SER A 208 10.27 0.53 -20.38
N GLN A 209 11.06 -0.19 -19.59
CA GLN A 209 12.35 -0.77 -20.00
C GLN A 209 12.22 -2.10 -20.75
N LEU A 210 11.05 -2.75 -20.73
CA LEU A 210 10.83 -4.04 -21.39
C LEU A 210 10.35 -3.87 -22.84
N LYS A 211 10.73 -4.79 -23.72
CA LYS A 211 10.25 -4.83 -25.13
C LYS A 211 9.03 -5.71 -25.34
N LYS A 212 8.91 -6.80 -24.58
CA LYS A 212 7.82 -7.79 -24.69
C LYS A 212 7.41 -8.34 -23.32
N ASN A 213 6.37 -9.18 -23.30
CA ASN A 213 5.80 -9.83 -22.12
C ASN A 213 5.31 -8.88 -21.01
N LYS A 214 5.11 -7.58 -21.30
CA LYS A 214 4.76 -6.56 -20.29
C LYS A 214 3.56 -6.97 -19.45
N THR A 215 2.48 -7.39 -20.10
CA THR A 215 1.23 -7.80 -19.45
C THR A 215 1.45 -8.98 -18.49
N LYS A 216 2.03 -10.08 -18.98
CA LYS A 216 2.29 -11.28 -18.18
C LYS A 216 3.19 -10.98 -16.96
N ILE A 217 4.23 -10.18 -17.16
CA ILE A 217 5.15 -9.77 -16.09
C ILE A 217 4.41 -8.92 -15.06
N ALA A 218 3.63 -7.93 -15.51
CA ALA A 218 2.87 -7.05 -14.62
C ALA A 218 1.88 -7.83 -13.75
N GLU A 219 1.17 -8.79 -14.34
CA GLU A 219 0.19 -9.61 -13.62
C GLU A 219 0.84 -10.52 -12.58
N ILE A 220 1.99 -11.14 -12.89
CA ILE A 220 2.76 -11.92 -11.91
C ILE A 220 3.19 -11.02 -10.74
N LEU A 221 3.69 -9.82 -11.05
CA LEU A 221 4.18 -8.88 -10.05
C LEU A 221 3.09 -8.28 -9.15
N LEU A 222 1.81 -8.53 -9.43
CA LEU A 222 0.73 -8.16 -8.52
C LEU A 222 0.78 -8.89 -7.18
N ASP A 223 1.50 -10.01 -7.05
CA ASP A 223 1.68 -10.70 -5.76
C ASP A 223 3.04 -10.45 -5.13
N TRP A 224 3.86 -9.59 -5.74
CA TRP A 224 5.26 -9.49 -5.40
C TRP A 224 5.61 -8.13 -4.81
N LYS A 225 6.65 -8.12 -3.96
CA LYS A 225 7.33 -6.89 -3.57
C LYS A 225 8.23 -6.47 -4.73
N ILE A 226 8.10 -5.22 -5.15
CA ILE A 226 8.97 -4.57 -6.13
C ILE A 226 9.78 -3.54 -5.37
N ARG A 227 11.10 -3.64 -5.44
CA ARG A 227 12.02 -2.60 -4.95
C ARG A 227 12.82 -2.09 -6.13
N HIS A 228 12.77 -0.78 -6.35
CA HIS A 228 13.64 -0.11 -7.31
C HIS A 228 14.75 0.58 -6.54
N ASP A 229 15.98 0.28 -6.92
CA ASP A 229 17.18 0.96 -6.47
C ASP A 229 17.56 1.98 -7.56
N GLU A 230 17.28 3.24 -7.29
CA GLU A 230 17.48 4.35 -8.23
C GLU A 230 18.97 4.61 -8.52
N LEU A 231 19.86 4.36 -7.55
CA LEU A 231 21.31 4.56 -7.73
C LEU A 231 21.88 3.54 -8.72
N ASP A 232 21.37 2.32 -8.64
CA ASP A 232 21.87 1.15 -9.36
C ASP A 232 21.04 0.81 -10.61
N ASP A 233 19.98 1.60 -10.86
CA ASP A 233 18.89 1.36 -11.82
C ASP A 233 18.50 -0.12 -11.88
N SER A 234 18.10 -0.65 -10.72
CA SER A 234 17.86 -2.07 -10.53
C SER A 234 16.53 -2.36 -9.86
N PHE A 235 15.78 -3.29 -10.43
CA PHE A 235 14.52 -3.76 -9.86
C PHE A 235 14.74 -5.12 -9.22
N ARG A 236 14.39 -5.25 -7.96
CA ARG A 236 14.41 -6.51 -7.22
C ARG A 236 12.97 -6.96 -6.93
N PHE A 237 12.71 -8.23 -7.22
CA PHE A 237 11.42 -8.87 -7.05
C PHE A 237 11.53 -10.03 -6.06
N SER A 238 10.61 -10.08 -5.10
CA SER A 238 10.46 -11.21 -4.18
C SER A 238 9.00 -11.42 -3.80
N HIS A 239 8.58 -12.67 -3.66
CA HIS A 239 7.23 -13.00 -3.20
C HIS A 239 7.03 -12.71 -1.69
N GLY A 240 8.10 -12.53 -0.93
CA GLY A 240 8.07 -12.31 0.53
C GLY A 240 9.09 -13.20 1.23
N THR A 241 9.21 -13.06 2.54
CA THR A 241 9.88 -14.03 3.42
C THR A 241 8.79 -14.81 4.14
N PHE A 242 9.02 -16.09 4.39
CA PHE A 242 8.12 -16.90 5.20
C PHE A 242 8.50 -16.79 6.69
N ASN A 243 7.57 -17.11 7.58
CA ASN A 243 7.91 -17.25 8.99
C ASN A 243 8.68 -18.57 9.18
N GLY A 244 9.89 -18.50 9.73
CA GLY A 244 10.74 -19.67 9.94
C GLY A 244 11.71 -19.93 8.79
N SER A 245 12.14 -21.18 8.64
CA SER A 245 13.05 -21.59 7.57
C SER A 245 12.37 -21.43 6.20
N ASP A 246 13.13 -20.99 5.20
CA ASP A 246 12.57 -20.72 3.88
C ASP A 246 13.54 -20.99 2.72
N LEU A 247 12.93 -21.18 1.55
CA LEU A 247 13.59 -21.22 0.26
C LEU A 247 12.94 -20.18 -0.65
N VAL A 248 13.64 -19.07 -0.89
CA VAL A 248 13.14 -17.94 -1.67
C VAL A 248 14.05 -17.64 -2.85
N MET A 249 13.45 -17.35 -4.01
CA MET A 249 14.17 -16.87 -5.18
C MET A 249 13.94 -15.37 -5.35
N TYR A 250 15.01 -14.59 -5.30
CA TYR A 250 14.99 -13.17 -5.64
C TYR A 250 15.41 -13.00 -7.09
N VAL A 251 14.59 -12.29 -7.86
CA VAL A 251 14.91 -11.94 -9.26
C VAL A 251 15.31 -10.47 -9.30
N THR A 252 16.41 -10.16 -9.98
CA THR A 252 16.88 -8.78 -10.17
C THR A 252 16.96 -8.47 -11.66
N LYS A 253 16.35 -7.36 -12.08
CA LYS A 253 16.40 -6.83 -13.44
C LYS A 253 17.13 -5.49 -13.45
N LYS A 254 18.19 -5.43 -14.25
CA LYS A 254 18.83 -4.19 -14.75
C LYS A 254 18.56 -4.11 -16.26
N LYS A 255 18.74 -2.94 -16.87
CA LYS A 255 18.47 -2.66 -18.30
C LYS A 255 18.80 -3.84 -19.25
N ASN A 256 20.05 -4.30 -19.26
CA ASN A 256 20.52 -5.36 -20.17
C ASN A 256 20.75 -6.72 -19.48
N HIS A 257 20.36 -6.86 -18.22
CA HIS A 257 20.77 -8.01 -17.44
C HIS A 257 19.73 -8.45 -16.42
N THR A 258 19.46 -9.74 -16.36
CA THR A 258 18.57 -10.34 -15.38
C THR A 258 19.32 -11.42 -14.63
N LYS A 259 19.41 -11.30 -13.31
CA LYS A 259 19.95 -12.34 -12.41
C LYS A 259 18.85 -12.88 -11.53
N ALA A 260 19.05 -14.07 -11.01
CA ALA A 260 18.32 -14.54 -9.87
C ALA A 260 19.26 -15.22 -8.88
N ASN A 261 18.92 -15.13 -7.60
CA ASN A 261 19.63 -15.76 -6.50
C ASN A 261 18.62 -16.51 -5.63
N LEU A 262 19.03 -17.66 -5.15
CA LEU A 262 18.29 -18.50 -4.22
C LEU A 262 18.83 -18.25 -2.82
N PHE A 263 17.91 -18.08 -1.89
CA PHE A 263 18.18 -17.88 -0.49
C PHE A 263 17.58 -19.06 0.25
N PHE A 264 18.43 -19.80 0.94
CA PHE A 264 18.05 -20.89 1.80
C PHE A 264 18.28 -20.42 3.23
N THR A 265 17.20 -20.16 3.95
CA THR A 265 17.24 -19.66 5.32
C THR A 265 16.92 -20.80 6.26
N TYR A 266 17.84 -21.10 7.16
CA TYR A 266 17.52 -21.78 8.40
C TYR A 266 17.08 -20.73 9.42
N ASN A 267 15.94 -20.96 10.08
CA ASN A 267 15.50 -20.17 11.23
C ASN A 267 15.16 -21.10 12.39
N GLY A 268 15.78 -20.86 13.55
CA GLY A 268 15.64 -21.76 14.69
C GLY A 268 16.05 -21.13 16.01
N ARG A 269 16.07 -21.95 17.07
CA ARG A 269 16.47 -21.52 18.41
C ARG A 269 17.98 -21.61 18.65
N ASN A 270 18.67 -22.46 17.90
CA ASN A 270 20.08 -22.77 18.11
C ASN A 270 20.86 -22.56 16.82
N TRP A 271 22.06 -22.01 16.92
CA TRP A 271 22.99 -21.93 15.80
C TRP A 271 23.44 -23.33 15.36
N LEU A 272 23.29 -23.63 14.08
CA LEU A 272 23.87 -24.81 13.44
C LEU A 272 25.28 -24.51 12.92
N PHE A 273 25.57 -23.24 12.60
CA PHE A 273 26.73 -22.82 11.83
C PHE A 273 26.74 -23.53 10.47
N VAL A 274 25.65 -23.34 9.73
CA VAL A 274 25.39 -23.97 8.44
C VAL A 274 26.54 -23.64 7.47
N ASP A 275 27.03 -24.69 6.81
CA ASP A 275 28.06 -24.63 5.77
C ASP A 275 27.65 -25.36 4.48
N SER A 276 26.56 -26.15 4.54
CA SER A 276 26.09 -26.92 3.41
C SER A 276 24.61 -27.30 3.49
N ILE A 277 24.01 -27.53 2.32
CA ILE A 277 22.62 -27.99 2.20
C ILE A 277 22.58 -29.28 1.39
N VAL A 278 21.81 -30.26 1.85
CA VAL A 278 21.58 -31.52 1.15
C VAL A 278 20.09 -31.66 0.82
N PRO A 279 19.71 -31.47 -0.46
CA PRO A 279 18.34 -31.70 -0.91
C PRO A 279 18.00 -33.20 -1.05
N LEU A 280 16.78 -33.55 -0.66
CA LEU A 280 16.11 -34.82 -0.97
C LEU A 280 14.77 -34.51 -1.63
N VAL A 281 14.62 -34.84 -2.91
CA VAL A 281 13.42 -34.50 -3.71
C VAL A 281 12.81 -35.79 -4.24
N ASP A 282 11.58 -36.10 -3.84
CA ASP A 282 10.86 -37.33 -4.22
C ASP A 282 11.72 -38.61 -4.09
N GLY A 283 12.52 -38.69 -3.02
CA GLY A 283 13.41 -39.82 -2.74
C GLY A 283 14.79 -39.75 -3.41
N LYS A 284 15.02 -38.82 -4.34
CA LYS A 284 16.32 -38.58 -4.96
C LYS A 284 17.17 -37.66 -4.08
N LYS A 285 18.27 -38.20 -3.54
CA LYS A 285 19.24 -37.43 -2.75
C LYS A 285 20.25 -36.73 -3.66
N TYR A 286 20.48 -35.45 -3.40
CA TYR A 286 21.47 -34.65 -4.11
C TYR A 286 22.80 -34.57 -3.37
N ALA A 287 23.87 -34.28 -4.11
CA ALA A 287 25.16 -33.94 -3.51
C ALA A 287 25.04 -32.64 -2.69
N PRO A 288 25.81 -32.49 -1.59
CA PRO A 288 25.82 -31.27 -0.80
C PRO A 288 26.15 -30.03 -1.65
N PHE A 289 25.49 -28.93 -1.31
CA PHE A 289 25.77 -27.59 -1.83
C PHE A 289 26.46 -26.80 -0.73
N HIS A 290 27.74 -26.52 -0.90
CA HIS A 290 28.55 -25.76 0.05
C HIS A 290 28.51 -24.27 -0.25
N GLY A 291 28.54 -23.45 0.78
CA GLY A 291 28.58 -22.00 0.66
C GLY A 291 28.79 -21.33 2.02
N GLU A 292 29.00 -20.02 1.99
CA GLU A 292 29.05 -19.22 3.22
C GLU A 292 27.63 -18.81 3.62
N ALA A 293 27.32 -18.98 4.90
CA ALA A 293 26.08 -18.51 5.48
C ALA A 293 26.26 -17.11 6.10
N TYR A 294 25.42 -16.17 5.70
CA TYR A 294 25.18 -14.95 6.48
C TYR A 294 24.41 -15.33 7.74
N ARG A 295 24.74 -14.71 8.87
CA ARG A 295 24.20 -15.05 10.19
C ARG A 295 23.83 -13.79 10.94
N ASP A 296 22.67 -13.79 11.57
CA ASP A 296 22.22 -12.72 12.45
C ASP A 296 21.05 -13.25 13.33
N SER A 297 20.66 -12.52 14.35
CA SER A 297 19.72 -13.00 15.38
C SER A 297 18.93 -11.87 16.01
N ASN A 298 17.67 -12.18 16.33
CA ASN A 298 16.86 -11.41 17.26
C ASN A 298 16.43 -12.34 18.42
N ASP A 299 15.14 -12.68 18.50
CA ASP A 299 14.59 -13.71 19.38
C ASP A 299 14.84 -15.14 18.85
N MET A 300 15.12 -15.27 17.55
CA MET A 300 15.55 -16.50 16.89
C MET A 300 16.83 -16.25 16.11
N VAL A 301 17.55 -17.33 15.80
CA VAL A 301 18.73 -17.25 14.92
C VAL A 301 18.28 -17.47 13.48
N TRP A 302 18.90 -16.76 12.54
CA TRP A 302 18.79 -17.06 11.12
C TRP A 302 20.17 -17.29 10.50
N GLU A 303 20.24 -18.28 9.60
CA GLU A 303 21.43 -18.59 8.81
C GLU A 303 21.03 -18.70 7.34
N VAL A 304 21.56 -17.80 6.51
CA VAL A 304 21.13 -17.64 5.12
C VAL A 304 22.27 -18.00 4.19
N MET A 305 22.09 -19.10 3.46
CA MET A 305 22.97 -19.46 2.35
C MET A 305 22.41 -18.93 1.04
N THR A 306 23.26 -18.28 0.25
CA THR A 306 22.87 -17.70 -1.03
C THR A 306 23.57 -18.41 -2.18
N PHE A 307 22.80 -18.80 -3.21
CA PHE A 307 23.33 -19.44 -4.41
C PHE A 307 22.86 -18.72 -5.67
N PRO A 308 23.73 -18.49 -6.67
CA PRO A 308 23.29 -17.96 -7.95
C PRO A 308 22.42 -18.98 -8.71
N TYR A 309 21.39 -18.51 -9.39
CA TYR A 309 20.50 -19.33 -10.22
C TYR A 309 21.16 -19.71 -11.56
N ASN A 310 22.17 -20.59 -11.50
CA ASN A 310 22.87 -21.18 -12.64
C ASN A 310 22.21 -22.50 -13.11
N ASP A 311 22.76 -23.18 -14.12
CA ASP A 311 22.16 -24.39 -14.70
C ASP A 311 21.99 -25.56 -13.70
N ARG A 312 22.93 -25.69 -12.76
CA ARG A 312 22.84 -26.72 -11.70
C ARG A 312 21.71 -26.37 -10.73
N MET A 313 21.58 -25.11 -10.33
CA MET A 313 20.50 -24.63 -9.48
C MET A 313 19.15 -24.62 -10.17
N SER A 314 19.08 -24.27 -11.44
CA SER A 314 17.82 -24.22 -12.17
C SER A 314 17.17 -25.60 -12.24
N LYS A 315 17.96 -26.65 -12.49
CA LYS A 315 17.48 -28.04 -12.47
C LYS A 315 16.95 -28.44 -11.09
N LEU A 316 17.72 -28.19 -10.02
CA LEU A 316 17.31 -28.53 -8.66
C LEU A 316 16.02 -27.81 -8.26
N ILE A 317 15.96 -26.49 -8.44
CA ILE A 317 14.80 -25.70 -8.02
C ILE A 317 13.57 -26.03 -8.85
N ASN A 318 13.73 -26.32 -10.14
CA ASN A 318 12.63 -26.81 -10.96
C ASN A 318 12.10 -28.14 -10.40
N GLU A 319 12.97 -29.11 -10.11
CA GLU A 319 12.58 -30.39 -9.50
C GLU A 319 11.90 -30.18 -8.12
N ILE A 320 12.42 -29.30 -7.26
CA ILE A 320 11.78 -28.96 -5.97
C ILE A 320 10.38 -28.37 -6.21
N SER A 321 10.25 -27.39 -7.08
CA SER A 321 9.00 -26.65 -7.32
C SER A 321 7.87 -27.51 -7.89
N THR A 322 8.18 -28.62 -8.55
CA THR A 322 7.19 -29.55 -9.11
C THR A 322 7.10 -30.88 -8.36
N SER A 323 7.87 -31.04 -7.27
CA SER A 323 7.92 -32.29 -6.50
C SER A 323 6.69 -32.50 -5.64
N LYS A 324 6.41 -33.75 -5.30
CA LYS A 324 5.44 -34.06 -4.24
C LYS A 324 6.03 -33.72 -2.88
N LYS A 325 7.30 -34.08 -2.65
CA LYS A 325 8.01 -33.86 -1.39
C LYS A 325 9.46 -33.43 -1.64
N ALA A 326 9.84 -32.31 -1.04
CA ALA A 326 11.22 -31.86 -0.98
C ALA A 326 11.64 -31.58 0.47
N ILE A 327 12.77 -32.16 0.89
CA ILE A 327 13.40 -31.88 2.18
C ILE A 327 14.75 -31.24 1.91
N LEU A 328 15.05 -30.16 2.63
CA LEU A 328 16.35 -29.53 2.67
C LEU A 328 16.98 -29.81 4.03
N ARG A 329 18.08 -30.54 4.05
CA ARG A 329 18.87 -30.70 5.28
C ARG A 329 19.93 -29.60 5.34
N PHE A 330 19.82 -28.71 6.31
CA PHE A 330 20.86 -27.74 6.65
C PHE A 330 21.90 -28.45 7.51
N HIS A 331 23.14 -28.53 7.02
CA HIS A 331 24.27 -29.11 7.74
C HIS A 331 25.20 -28.00 8.22
N GLY A 332 25.59 -28.08 9.49
CA GLY A 332 26.57 -27.17 10.07
C GLY A 332 27.42 -27.87 11.13
N SER A 333 28.43 -27.16 11.64
CA SER A 333 29.38 -27.72 12.60
C SER A 333 28.75 -28.15 13.94
N ARG A 334 27.55 -27.67 14.27
CA ARG A 334 26.82 -28.02 15.50
C ARG A 334 25.66 -29.00 15.31
N GLY A 335 25.46 -29.53 14.10
CA GLY A 335 24.42 -30.52 13.82
C GLY A 335 23.77 -30.33 12.47
N TYR A 336 22.53 -30.81 12.37
CA TYR A 336 21.71 -30.61 11.17
C TYR A 336 20.25 -30.36 11.54
N GLU A 337 19.52 -29.70 10.66
CA GLU A 337 18.06 -29.57 10.74
C GLU A 337 17.44 -29.89 9.37
N ASP A 338 16.33 -30.64 9.40
CA ASP A 338 15.54 -30.93 8.20
C ASP A 338 14.39 -29.95 8.05
N PHE A 339 14.30 -29.34 6.87
CA PHE A 339 13.21 -28.47 6.48
C PHE A 339 12.40 -29.10 5.35
N LEU A 340 11.14 -29.43 5.61
CA LEU A 340 10.19 -29.84 4.59
C LEU A 340 9.70 -28.60 3.85
N VAL A 341 9.99 -28.50 2.55
CA VAL A 341 9.58 -27.34 1.73
C VAL A 341 8.05 -27.35 1.56
N PRO A 342 7.33 -26.35 2.11
CA PRO A 342 5.87 -26.28 1.99
C PRO A 342 5.40 -26.05 0.55
N GLU A 343 4.17 -26.46 0.25
CA GLU A 343 3.56 -26.26 -1.08
C GLU A 343 3.57 -24.80 -1.51
N GLU A 344 3.24 -23.89 -0.59
CA GLU A 344 3.26 -22.44 -0.85
C GLU A 344 4.63 -21.93 -1.32
N GLN A 345 5.73 -22.46 -0.76
CA GLN A 345 7.08 -22.12 -1.19
C GLN A 345 7.40 -22.71 -2.57
N LYS A 346 6.95 -23.94 -2.85
CA LYS A 346 7.11 -24.56 -4.18
C LYS A 346 6.37 -23.78 -5.27
N GLU A 347 5.13 -23.35 -5.01
CA GLU A 347 4.36 -22.50 -5.92
C GLU A 347 5.02 -21.13 -6.13
N ALA A 348 5.52 -20.52 -5.06
CA ALA A 348 6.24 -19.25 -5.13
C ALA A 348 7.52 -19.38 -5.99
N LEU A 349 8.28 -20.47 -5.85
CA LEU A 349 9.44 -20.76 -6.67
C LEU A 349 9.07 -20.93 -8.15
N LEU A 350 7.99 -21.64 -8.45
CA LEU A 350 7.52 -21.80 -9.83
C LEU A 350 7.17 -20.44 -10.47
N LYS A 351 6.47 -19.57 -9.72
CA LYS A 351 6.17 -18.19 -10.15
C LYS A 351 7.46 -17.38 -10.34
N ALA A 352 8.46 -17.55 -9.47
CA ALA A 352 9.76 -16.89 -9.57
C ALA A 352 10.54 -17.30 -10.83
N ILE A 353 10.56 -18.60 -11.12
CA ILE A 353 11.21 -19.18 -12.32
C ILE A 353 10.55 -18.62 -13.58
N ASN A 354 9.21 -18.58 -13.60
CA ASN A 354 8.45 -18.01 -14.72
C ASN A 354 8.77 -16.52 -14.91
N LEU A 355 8.74 -15.73 -13.83
CA LEU A 355 9.11 -14.31 -13.86
C LEU A 355 10.53 -14.10 -14.40
N TYR A 356 11.52 -14.85 -13.90
CA TYR A 356 12.90 -14.78 -14.36
C TYR A 356 13.02 -15.09 -15.87
N THR A 357 12.32 -16.14 -16.33
CA THR A 357 12.31 -16.54 -17.75
C THR A 357 11.70 -15.46 -18.62
N LEU A 358 10.55 -14.91 -18.23
CA LEU A 358 9.90 -13.82 -18.96
C LEU A 358 10.77 -12.57 -19.01
N LEU A 359 11.37 -12.16 -17.89
CA LEU A 359 12.25 -10.99 -17.81
C LEU A 359 13.51 -11.16 -18.67
N LYS A 360 14.13 -12.34 -18.68
CA LYS A 360 15.27 -12.61 -19.59
C LYS A 360 14.86 -12.51 -21.04
N ALA A 361 13.70 -13.09 -21.38
CA ALA A 361 13.19 -13.00 -22.73
C ALA A 361 12.91 -11.55 -23.12
N SER A 362 12.45 -10.68 -22.21
CA SER A 362 11.93 -9.32 -22.49
C SER A 362 12.94 -8.21 -22.79
N THR A 363 14.23 -8.54 -22.91
CA THR A 363 15.31 -7.56 -23.14
C THR A 363 15.48 -7.19 -24.61
#